data_AF-A0A7J2WH96-F1
#
_entry.id   AF-A0A7J2WH96-F1
#
_cell.length_a   1.000
_cell.length_b   1.000
_cell.length_c   1.000
_cell.angle_alpha   90.00
_cell.angle_beta   90.00
_cell.angle_gamma   90.00
#
_symmetry.space_group_name_H-M   'P 1'
#
loop_
_entity.id
_entity.type
_entity.pdbx_description
1 polymer ?
#
loop_
_entity_poly.entity_id
_entity_poly.type
_entity_poly.pdbx_seq_one_letter_code
_entity_poly.pdbx_strand_id
1 'polypeptide(L)' 'MSMKYVYISWGEAIKLTFELAEKLLMSKYLPNSIVAISRGGLIPARILSDVINVDEVYSIKASLWGVAG' A
#
# COMPACT_ATOMS: atom_id res chain seq x y z
N MET A 1 -1.13 -24.81 18.46
CA MET A 1 -1.36 -23.99 17.24
C MET A 1 0.01 -23.66 16.65
N SER A 2 0.33 -24.06 15.42
CA SER A 2 1.57 -23.61 14.78
C SER A 2 1.34 -22.29 14.04
N MET A 3 2.21 -21.30 14.24
CA MET A 3 2.17 -20.05 13.49
C MET A 3 2.75 -20.28 12.08
N LYS A 4 1.99 -19.83 11.07
CA LYS A 4 2.46 -19.79 9.68
C LYS A 4 2.93 -18.38 9.36
N TYR A 5 4.09 -18.27 8.74
CA TYR A 5 4.66 -17.00 8.30
C TYR A 5 4.83 -17.00 6.80
N VAL A 6 4.64 -15.83 6.19
CA VAL A 6 4.96 -15.59 4.78
C VAL A 6 6.04 -14.51 4.75
N TYR A 7 7.19 -14.84 4.18
CA TYR A 7 8.24 -13.86 3.93
C TYR A 7 7.96 -13.15 2.60
N ILE A 8 7.89 -11.82 2.65
CA ILE A 8 7.73 -10.98 1.47
C ILE A 8 9.08 -10.31 1.19
N SER A 9 9.68 -10.64 0.04
CA SER A 9 10.88 -9.96 -0.43
C SER A 9 10.52 -8.55 -0.94
N TRP A 10 11.52 -7.68 -1.04
CA TRP A 10 11.34 -6.35 -1.64
C TRP A 10 10.79 -6.42 -3.07
N GLY A 11 11.30 -7.35 -3.88
CA GLY A 11 10.82 -7.56 -5.25
C GLY A 11 9.33 -7.95 -5.29
N GLU A 12 8.89 -8.82 -4.38
CA GLU A 12 7.47 -9.20 -4.30
C GLU A 12 6.60 -8.04 -3.81
N ALA A 13 7.07 -7.24 -2.83
CA ALA A 13 6.33 -6.06 -2.37
C ALA A 13 6.12 -5.01 -3.49
N ILE A 14 7.15 -4.79 -4.31
CA ILE A 14 7.08 -3.90 -5.48
C ILE A 14 6.11 -4.47 -6.51
N LYS A 15 6.25 -5.77 -6.85
CA LYS A 15 5.37 -6.46 -7.79
C LYS A 15 3.89 -6.36 -7.38
N LEU A 16 3.57 -6.62 -6.11
CA LEU A 16 2.21 -6.47 -5.58
C LEU A 16 1.67 -5.04 -5.71
N THR A 17 2.56 -4.04 -5.61
CA THR A 17 2.17 -2.63 -5.79
C THR A 17 1.90 -2.32 -7.27
N PHE A 18 2.68 -2.88 -8.20
CA PHE A 18 2.38 -2.76 -9.63
C PHE A 18 1.08 -3.45 -10.02
N GLU A 19 0.79 -4.64 -9.49
CA GLU A 19 -0.48 -5.33 -9.73
C GLU A 19 -1.68 -4.49 -9.23
N LEU A 20 -1.52 -3.75 -8.13
CA LEU A 20 -2.54 -2.79 -7.67
C LEU A 20 -2.69 -1.64 -8.67
N ALA A 21 -1.59 -1.06 -9.15
CA ALA A 21 -1.61 0.00 -10.14
C ALA A 21 -2.33 -0.42 -11.43
N GLU A 22 -2.02 -1.62 -11.94
CA GLU A 22 -2.68 -2.20 -13.11
C GLU A 22 -4.19 -2.31 -12.91
N LYS A 23 -4.65 -2.76 -11.73
CA LYS A 23 -6.08 -2.84 -11.41
C LYS A 23 -6.76 -1.46 -11.40
N LEU A 24 -6.09 -0.42 -10.90
CA LEU A 24 -6.62 0.95 -10.94
C LEU A 24 -6.76 1.43 -12.39
N LEU A 25 -5.73 1.23 -13.21
CA LEU A 25 -5.75 1.62 -14.63
C LEU A 25 -6.82 0.86 -15.42
N MET A 26 -6.95 -0.45 -15.24
CA MET A 26 -7.98 -1.28 -15.89
C MET A 26 -9.40 -0.87 -15.50
N SER A 27 -9.61 -0.45 -14.24
CA SER A 27 -10.90 0.05 -13.76
C SER A 27 -11.21 1.49 -14.19
N LYS A 28 -10.27 2.16 -14.89
CA LYS A 28 -10.35 3.59 -15.24
C LYS A 28 -10.54 4.49 -14.02
N TYR A 29 -10.09 4.04 -12.85
CA TYR A 29 -10.11 4.84 -11.64
C TYR A 29 -8.83 5.68 -11.56
N LEU A 30 -9.00 7.00 -11.65
CA LEU A 30 -7.91 7.97 -11.66
C LEU A 30 -8.02 8.86 -10.41
N PRO A 31 -7.44 8.44 -9.27
CA PRO A 31 -7.50 9.24 -8.05
C PRO A 31 -6.65 10.50 -8.19
N ASN A 32 -7.13 11.61 -7.66
CA ASN A 32 -6.36 12.85 -7.60
C ASN A 32 -5.38 12.89 -6.42
N SER A 33 -5.56 11.99 -5.44
CA SER A 33 -4.73 11.92 -4.24
C SER A 33 -4.71 10.51 -3.65
N ILE A 34 -3.65 10.16 -2.93
CA ILE A 34 -3.50 8.90 -2.18
C ILE A 34 -3.46 9.22 -0.67
N VAL A 35 -4.20 8.46 0.14
CA VAL A 35 -4.13 8.54 1.60
C VAL A 35 -3.51 7.27 2.16
N ALA A 36 -2.25 7.35 2.59
CA ALA A 36 -1.49 6.25 3.15
C ALA A 36 -1.80 6.03 4.63
N ILE A 37 -2.19 4.80 4.98
CA ILE A 37 -2.36 4.40 6.39
C ILE A 37 -0.98 4.10 6.99
N SER A 38 -0.50 4.98 7.87
CA SER A 38 0.76 4.78 8.56
C SER A 38 0.64 3.69 9.64
N ARG A 39 1.62 2.79 9.78
CA ARG A 39 2.94 2.78 9.09
C ARG A 39 2.99 1.93 7.82
N GLY A 40 2.14 0.90 7.70
CA GLY A 40 2.25 -0.12 6.65
C GLY A 40 2.03 0.38 5.23
N GLY A 41 1.20 1.41 5.05
CA GLY A 41 0.85 1.96 3.75
C GLY A 41 1.86 2.95 3.16
N LEU A 42 2.89 3.37 3.91
CA LEU A 42 3.82 4.41 3.46
C LEU A 42 4.59 4.01 2.21
N ILE A 43 5.17 2.81 2.21
CA ILE A 43 5.97 2.30 1.09
C ILE A 43 5.09 2.03 -0.15
N PRO A 44 3.98 1.26 -0.05
CA PRO A 44 3.12 1.01 -1.20
C PRO A 44 2.52 2.29 -1.78
N ALA A 45 2.13 3.27 -0.95
CA ALA A 45 1.58 4.53 -1.44
C ALA A 45 2.60 5.33 -2.26
N ARG A 46 3.88 5.38 -1.84
CA ARG A 46 4.93 6.09 -2.58
C ARG A 46 5.29 5.43 -3.89
N ILE A 47 5.35 4.10 -3.92
CA ILE A 47 5.56 3.36 -5.17
C ILE A 47 4.36 3.58 -6.09
N LEU A 48 3.14 3.37 -5.58
CA LEU A 48 1.92 3.53 -6.35
C LEU A 48 1.78 4.92 -6.97
N SER A 49 2.05 5.98 -6.20
CA SER A 49 1.98 7.37 -6.67
C SER A 49 2.86 7.65 -7.88
N ASP A 50 4.02 6.98 -7.95
CA ASP A 50 4.94 7.10 -9.09
C ASP A 50 4.35 6.43 -10.34
N VAL A 51 3.76 5.24 -10.17
CA VAL A 51 3.20 4.45 -11.28
C VAL A 51 1.97 5.09 -11.89
N ILE A 52 1.08 5.66 -11.06
CA ILE A 52 -0.17 6.27 -11.54
C ILE A 52 -0.08 7.79 -11.69
N ASN A 53 1.12 8.36 -11.54
CA ASN A 53 1.42 9.78 -11.69
C ASN A 53 0.51 10.69 -10.83
N VAL A 54 0.50 10.44 -9.52
CA VAL A 54 -0.27 11.21 -8.52
C VAL A 54 0.68 11.87 -7.53
N ASP A 55 0.74 13.19 -7.55
CA ASP A 55 1.67 13.95 -6.67
C ASP A 55 1.16 14.08 -5.23
N GLU A 56 -0.17 14.17 -5.06
CA GLU A 56 -0.80 14.40 -3.76
C GLU A 56 -0.87 13.11 -2.93
N VAL A 57 0.08 12.94 -2.00
CA VAL A 57 0.12 11.80 -1.07
C VAL A 57 0.03 12.30 0.37
N TYR A 58 -1.08 11.99 1.03
CA TYR A 58 -1.31 12.26 2.45
C TYR A 58 -1.04 11.01 3.27
N SER A 59 -0.77 11.16 4.57
CA SER A 59 -0.70 10.03 5.50
C SER A 59 -1.51 10.27 6.75
N ILE A 60 -2.24 9.24 7.18
CA ILE A 60 -2.98 9.21 8.43
C ILE A 60 -2.46 8.05 9.27
N LYS A 61 -2.16 8.31 10.54
CA LYS A 61 -1.80 7.26 11.50
C LYS A 61 -3.06 6.53 11.97
N ALA A 62 -3.12 5.23 11.76
CA ALA A 62 -4.10 4.36 12.40
C ALA A 62 -3.44 3.63 13.59
N SER A 63 -4.20 3.38 14.65
CA SER A 63 -3.75 2.61 15.81
C SER A 63 -4.82 1.58 16.16
N LEU A 64 -4.42 0.31 16.21
CA LEU A 64 -5.28 -0.78 16.64
C LEU A 64 -5.13 -0.96 18.15
N TRP A 65 -6.22 -0.75 18.89
CA TRP A 65 -6.26 -0.93 20.34
C TRP A 65 -6.93 -2.26 20.68
N GLY A 66 -6.21 -3.15 21.37
CA GLY A 66 -6.67 -4.47 21.78
C GLY A 66 -5.65 -5.15 22.71
N VAL A 67 -6.06 -6.19 23.44
CA VAL A 67 -5.22 -6.92 24.42
C VAL A 67 -4.23 -7.83 23.69
N ALA A 68 -3.21 -7.24 23.08
CA ALA A 68 -2.05 -7.94 22.54
C ALA A 68 -0.86 -6.98 22.50
N GLY A 69 -0.43 -6.58 23.70
CA GLY A 69 0.92 -6.12 23.98
C GLY A 69 1.66 -7.22 24.72
#